data_AF-A0A4S8P8M7-F1
#
_entry.id   AF-A0A4S8P8M7-F1
#
_cell.length_a   1.000
_cell.length_b   1.000
_cell.length_c   1.000
_cell.angle_alpha   90.00
_cell.angle_beta   90.00
_cell.angle_gamma   90.00
#
_symmetry.space_group_name_H-M   'P 1'
#
loop_
_entity.id
_entity.type
_entity.pdbx_description
1 polymer ?
#
loop_
_entity_poly.entity_id
_entity_poly.type
_entity_poly.pdbx_seq_one_letter_code
_entity_poly.pdbx_strand_id
1 'polypeptide(L)'
;MGVGDLLRQSRVAAGMSLGDVAAIGHVSRGHLHNVEVGRRTASPVVMAAYEKALSMHRRHLLAAAAISLGSLVVTTGEASMARDMYATIAAGDDAPLATVQTTHAVDHAIQRLAVRETKSVAQLLGWLNDGSDPVLRVNAAGILAKTGSPELADDVALALGRDPDARELYLQAVTARVGADPTAMVGELSNGADAGARWCAAWLLADTEHSGAIAQAMRTEQSREVLRAMALAMTGALRDVSD
;
A
#
# COMPACT_ATOMS: atom_id res chain seq x y z
N MET A 1 -36.08 -19.76 0.18
CA MET A 1 -35.03 -18.93 0.79
C MET A 1 -35.25 -17.51 0.30
N GLY A 2 -35.49 -16.56 1.20
CA GLY A 2 -35.78 -15.17 0.81
C GLY A 2 -34.50 -14.38 0.53
N VAL A 3 -34.62 -13.24 -0.17
CA VAL A 3 -33.48 -12.33 -0.42
C VAL A 3 -32.83 -11.88 0.90
N GLY A 4 -33.63 -11.62 1.95
CA GLY A 4 -33.13 -11.28 3.28
C GLY A 4 -32.25 -12.36 3.90
N ASP A 5 -32.61 -13.64 3.74
CA ASP A 5 -31.82 -14.77 4.22
C ASP A 5 -30.47 -14.86 3.48
N LEU A 6 -30.49 -14.62 2.17
CA LEU A 6 -29.28 -14.63 1.35
C LEU A 6 -28.32 -13.51 1.77
N LEU A 7 -28.82 -12.28 1.94
CA LEU A 7 -28.02 -11.14 2.40
C LEU A 7 -27.41 -11.39 3.79
N ARG A 8 -28.19 -11.98 4.70
CA ARG A 8 -27.72 -12.38 6.02
C ARG A 8 -26.61 -13.43 5.91
N GLN A 9 -26.80 -14.47 5.10
CA GLN A 9 -25.80 -15.51 4.88
C GLN A 9 -24.51 -14.94 4.29
N SER A 10 -24.60 -14.09 3.26
CA SER A 10 -23.43 -13.45 2.65
C SER A 10 -22.67 -12.56 3.65
N ARG A 11 -23.39 -11.79 4.47
CA ARG A 11 -22.78 -10.95 5.51
C ARG A 11 -22.09 -11.77 6.61
N VAL A 12 -22.74 -12.84 7.08
CA VAL A 12 -22.16 -13.74 8.10
C VAL A 12 -20.97 -14.51 7.54
N ALA A 13 -21.04 -14.98 6.30
CA ALA A 13 -19.93 -15.64 5.62
C ALA A 13 -18.72 -14.69 5.45
N ALA A 14 -18.97 -13.40 5.28
CA ALA A 14 -17.96 -12.34 5.29
C ALA A 14 -17.57 -11.89 6.72
N GLY A 15 -18.01 -12.56 7.80
CA GLY A 15 -17.67 -12.17 9.17
C GLY A 15 -18.15 -10.78 9.60
N MET A 16 -19.03 -10.14 8.83
CA MET A 16 -19.47 -8.76 9.08
C MET A 16 -20.67 -8.72 10.03
N SER A 17 -20.70 -7.72 10.90
CA SER A 17 -21.89 -7.38 11.67
C SER A 17 -22.87 -6.54 10.86
N LEU A 18 -24.13 -6.48 11.32
CA LEU A 18 -25.11 -5.53 10.77
C LEU A 18 -24.70 -4.06 10.99
N GLY A 19 -23.88 -3.79 12.01
CA GLY A 19 -23.35 -2.45 12.26
C GLY A 19 -22.36 -2.02 11.17
N ASP A 20 -21.56 -2.95 10.68
CA ASP A 20 -20.53 -2.67 9.67
C ASP A 20 -21.18 -2.35 8.32
N VAL A 21 -22.17 -3.15 7.91
CA VAL A 21 -22.95 -2.88 6.69
C VAL A 21 -23.72 -1.55 6.81
N ALA A 22 -24.27 -1.24 7.99
CA ALA A 22 -24.96 0.01 8.25
C ALA A 22 -24.02 1.22 8.11
N ALA A 23 -22.83 1.14 8.69
CA ALA A 23 -21.82 2.19 8.63
C ALA A 23 -21.33 2.43 7.19
N ILE A 24 -20.99 1.36 6.46
CA ILE A 24 -20.44 1.46 5.09
C ILE A 24 -21.50 1.90 4.08
N GLY A 25 -22.70 1.38 4.21
CA GLY A 25 -23.82 1.64 3.31
C GLY A 25 -24.62 2.90 3.64
N HIS A 26 -24.35 3.56 4.77
CA HIS A 26 -25.13 4.67 5.31
C HIS A 26 -26.64 4.35 5.44
N VAL A 27 -26.94 3.11 5.86
CA VAL A 27 -28.32 2.64 6.11
C VAL A 27 -28.47 2.28 7.57
N SER A 28 -29.62 2.57 8.18
CA SER A 28 -29.81 2.22 9.59
C SER A 28 -29.78 0.71 9.84
N ARG A 29 -29.13 0.31 10.94
CA ARG A 29 -29.03 -1.09 11.39
C ARG A 29 -30.41 -1.75 11.53
N GLY A 30 -31.39 -1.02 12.07
CA GLY A 30 -32.76 -1.50 12.23
C GLY A 30 -33.47 -1.74 10.90
N HIS A 31 -33.18 -0.94 9.86
CA HIS A 31 -33.73 -1.17 8.53
C HIS A 31 -33.16 -2.45 7.91
N LEU A 32 -31.84 -2.65 7.98
CA LEU A 32 -31.17 -3.86 7.50
C LEU A 32 -31.67 -5.11 8.25
N HIS A 33 -31.80 -5.05 9.57
CA HIS A 33 -32.32 -6.16 10.37
C HIS A 33 -33.72 -6.59 9.91
N ASN A 34 -34.63 -5.63 9.72
CA ASN A 34 -35.99 -5.93 9.26
C ASN A 34 -36.03 -6.57 7.87
N VAL A 35 -35.05 -6.26 7.01
CA VAL A 35 -34.90 -6.91 5.71
C VAL A 35 -34.39 -8.34 5.87
N GLU A 36 -33.35 -8.57 6.68
CA GLU A 36 -32.79 -9.92 6.91
C GLU A 36 -33.78 -10.90 7.52
N VAL A 37 -34.71 -10.44 8.37
CA VAL A 37 -35.75 -11.30 8.97
C VAL A 37 -37.04 -11.36 8.15
N GLY A 38 -37.06 -10.80 6.93
CA GLY A 38 -38.20 -10.85 6.01
C GLY A 38 -39.37 -9.95 6.39
N ARG A 39 -39.23 -9.06 7.38
CA ARG A 39 -40.27 -8.08 7.77
C ARG A 39 -40.39 -6.92 6.77
N ARG A 40 -39.36 -6.67 5.97
CA ARG A 40 -39.35 -5.69 4.87
C ARG A 40 -38.68 -6.27 3.63
N THR A 41 -39.16 -5.87 2.46
CA THR A 41 -38.51 -6.21 1.18
C THR A 41 -37.17 -5.49 1.05
N ALA A 42 -36.17 -6.16 0.47
CA ALA A 42 -34.89 -5.55 0.14
C ALA A 42 -35.09 -4.49 -0.96
N SER A 43 -34.89 -3.21 -0.61
CA SER A 43 -34.92 -2.11 -1.57
C SER A 43 -33.59 -2.03 -2.34
N PRO A 44 -33.55 -1.36 -3.51
CA PRO A 44 -32.30 -1.12 -4.23
C PRO A 44 -31.21 -0.45 -3.37
N VAL A 45 -31.60 0.47 -2.47
CA VAL A 45 -30.67 1.13 -1.53
C VAL A 45 -30.04 0.12 -0.57
N VAL A 46 -30.82 -0.82 -0.06
CA VAL A 46 -30.30 -1.89 0.81
C VAL A 46 -29.37 -2.81 0.01
N MET A 47 -29.74 -3.20 -1.22
CA MET A 47 -28.90 -4.02 -2.07
C MET A 47 -27.54 -3.35 -2.35
N ALA A 48 -27.55 -2.05 -2.69
CA ALA A 48 -26.33 -1.27 -2.90
C ALA A 48 -25.46 -1.16 -1.64
N ALA A 49 -26.09 -1.04 -0.46
CA ALA A 49 -25.38 -1.02 0.81
C ALA A 49 -24.63 -2.35 1.08
N TYR A 50 -25.27 -3.49 0.84
CA TYR A 50 -24.62 -4.80 0.97
C TYR A 50 -23.52 -5.00 -0.08
N GLU A 51 -23.76 -4.62 -1.34
CA GLU A 51 -22.76 -4.72 -2.40
C GLU A 51 -21.50 -3.91 -2.06
N LYS A 52 -21.67 -2.66 -1.61
CA LYS A 52 -20.57 -1.79 -1.17
C LYS A 52 -19.82 -2.40 0.02
N ALA A 53 -20.55 -2.85 1.04
CA ALA A 53 -19.98 -3.42 2.26
C ALA A 53 -19.18 -4.71 1.98
N LEU A 54 -19.75 -5.64 1.21
CA LEU A 54 -19.10 -6.89 0.86
C LEU A 54 -17.90 -6.69 -0.07
N SER A 55 -17.95 -5.71 -0.98
CA SER A 55 -16.83 -5.36 -1.85
C SER A 55 -15.69 -4.68 -1.11
N MET A 56 -15.98 -3.83 -0.12
CA MET A 56 -14.94 -3.29 0.77
C MET A 56 -14.34 -4.39 1.64
N HIS A 57 -15.15 -5.26 2.25
CA HIS A 57 -14.64 -6.34 3.07
C HIS A 57 -13.76 -7.32 2.28
N ARG A 58 -14.13 -7.68 1.05
CA ARG A 58 -13.28 -8.49 0.17
C ARG A 58 -11.95 -7.79 -0.11
N ARG A 59 -11.95 -6.48 -0.37
CA ARG A 59 -10.71 -5.70 -0.57
C ARG A 59 -9.85 -5.67 0.68
N HIS A 60 -10.44 -5.47 1.86
CA HIS A 60 -9.72 -5.49 3.14
C HIS A 60 -9.17 -6.88 3.46
N LEU A 61 -9.93 -7.96 3.21
CA LEU A 61 -9.44 -9.33 3.40
C LEU A 61 -8.34 -9.68 2.40
N LEU A 62 -8.47 -9.30 1.13
CA LEU A 62 -7.43 -9.52 0.13
C LEU A 62 -6.18 -8.70 0.48
N ALA A 63 -6.33 -7.46 0.93
CA ALA A 63 -5.21 -6.63 1.35
C ALA A 63 -4.56 -7.15 2.65
N ALA A 64 -5.34 -7.56 3.65
CA ALA A 64 -4.83 -8.17 4.88
C ALA A 64 -4.16 -9.54 4.64
N ALA A 65 -4.72 -10.35 3.75
CA ALA A 65 -4.11 -11.59 3.29
C ALA A 65 -2.83 -11.33 2.51
N ALA A 66 -2.78 -10.27 1.70
CA ALA A 66 -1.60 -9.91 0.93
C ALA A 66 -0.49 -9.26 1.80
N ILE A 67 -0.84 -8.61 2.92
CA ILE A 67 0.10 -8.20 3.98
C ILE A 67 0.66 -9.42 4.74
N SER A 68 -0.16 -10.47 4.94
CA SER A 68 0.21 -11.64 5.76
C SER A 68 0.81 -12.83 4.97
N LEU A 69 0.62 -12.89 3.66
CA LEU A 69 1.04 -14.01 2.79
C LEU A 69 1.76 -13.46 1.56
N GLY A 70 2.98 -12.98 1.75
CA GLY A 70 3.81 -12.39 0.69
C GLY A 70 4.22 -13.28 -0.49
N SER A 71 3.50 -14.36 -0.85
CA SER A 71 3.87 -15.12 -2.06
C SER A 71 2.89 -16.15 -2.65
N LEU A 72 1.66 -16.35 -2.13
CA LEU A 72 0.79 -17.40 -2.70
C LEU A 72 -0.63 -16.94 -3.02
N VAL A 73 -0.90 -16.95 -4.34
CA VAL A 73 -2.22 -16.96 -5.00
C VAL A 73 -2.89 -15.58 -5.19
N VAL A 74 -2.81 -15.05 -6.42
CA VAL A 74 -3.92 -14.69 -7.35
C VAL A 74 -3.39 -13.69 -8.41
N THR A 75 -2.70 -14.18 -9.44
CA THR A 75 -2.13 -13.33 -10.52
C THR A 75 -3.18 -12.68 -11.43
N THR A 76 -4.41 -13.21 -11.47
CA THR A 76 -5.50 -12.66 -12.30
C THR A 76 -6.30 -11.55 -11.60
N GLY A 77 -6.41 -11.60 -10.27
CA GLY A 77 -7.10 -10.59 -9.48
C GLY A 77 -6.29 -9.31 -9.29
N GLU A 78 -4.97 -9.45 -9.14
CA GLU A 78 -4.04 -8.30 -9.04
C GLU A 78 -4.11 -7.39 -10.26
N ALA A 79 -4.16 -7.96 -11.47
CA ALA A 79 -4.22 -7.18 -12.70
C ALA A 79 -5.56 -6.44 -12.89
N SER A 80 -6.66 -6.96 -12.35
CA SER A 80 -7.95 -6.25 -12.34
C SER A 80 -7.95 -5.15 -11.29
N MET A 81 -7.52 -5.49 -10.07
CA MET A 81 -7.42 -4.54 -8.97
C MET A 81 -6.51 -3.36 -9.31
N ALA A 82 -5.35 -3.62 -9.93
CA ALA A 82 -4.42 -2.57 -10.35
C ALA A 82 -5.02 -1.66 -11.44
N ARG A 83 -5.86 -2.20 -12.34
CA ARG A 83 -6.57 -1.38 -13.33
C ARG A 83 -7.63 -0.49 -12.69
N ASP A 84 -8.37 -1.02 -11.73
CA ASP A 84 -9.38 -0.26 -11.00
C ASP A 84 -8.70 0.84 -10.16
N MET A 85 -7.63 0.52 -9.43
CA MET A 85 -6.81 1.48 -8.69
C MET A 85 -6.16 2.52 -9.62
N TYR A 86 -5.68 2.10 -10.78
CA TYR A 86 -5.15 3.03 -11.78
C TYR A 86 -6.23 4.02 -12.25
N ALA A 87 -7.45 3.55 -12.52
CA ALA A 87 -8.55 4.42 -12.92
C ALA A 87 -8.87 5.46 -11.84
N THR A 88 -8.79 5.11 -10.56
CA THR A 88 -9.00 6.06 -9.47
C THR A 88 -7.87 7.08 -9.36
N ILE A 89 -6.61 6.64 -9.52
CA ILE A 89 -5.44 7.54 -9.62
C ILE A 89 -5.63 8.56 -10.76
N ALA A 90 -5.98 8.09 -11.95
CA ALA A 90 -6.19 8.96 -13.12
C ALA A 90 -7.36 9.95 -12.91
N ALA A 91 -8.38 9.53 -12.16
CA ALA A 91 -9.50 10.37 -11.74
C ALA A 91 -9.15 11.35 -10.60
N GLY A 92 -8.04 11.13 -9.88
CA GLY A 92 -7.67 11.90 -8.70
C GLY A 92 -8.44 11.51 -7.43
N ASP A 93 -8.99 10.30 -7.39
CA ASP A 93 -9.62 9.72 -6.20
C ASP A 93 -8.59 8.91 -5.41
N ASP A 94 -8.21 9.44 -4.25
CA ASP A 94 -7.19 8.90 -3.35
C ASP A 94 -7.72 7.84 -2.38
N ALA A 95 -9.05 7.79 -2.18
CA ALA A 95 -9.67 6.94 -1.17
C ALA A 95 -9.26 5.47 -1.27
N PRO A 96 -9.14 4.85 -2.46
CA PRO A 96 -8.69 3.46 -2.57
C PRO A 96 -7.26 3.23 -2.06
N LEU A 97 -6.35 4.18 -2.27
CA LEU A 97 -4.98 4.10 -1.79
C LEU A 97 -4.83 4.52 -0.33
N ALA A 98 -5.77 5.30 0.22
CA ALA A 98 -5.76 5.67 1.63
C ALA A 98 -6.30 4.58 2.57
N THR A 99 -6.90 3.51 2.04
CA THR A 99 -7.66 2.57 2.88
C THR A 99 -6.80 1.46 3.50
N VAL A 100 -5.93 0.82 2.71
CA VAL A 100 -5.04 -0.26 3.16
C VAL A 100 -3.73 -0.16 2.41
N GLN A 101 -2.63 -0.51 3.08
CA GLN A 101 -1.33 -0.58 2.43
C GLN A 101 -1.36 -1.59 1.28
N THR A 102 -0.93 -1.15 0.10
CA THR A 102 -0.83 -2.00 -1.08
C THR A 102 0.38 -2.92 -0.98
N THR A 103 0.32 -4.05 -1.68
CA THR A 103 1.45 -4.96 -1.72
C THR A 103 2.42 -4.59 -2.81
N HIS A 104 3.66 -5.08 -2.67
CA HIS A 104 4.71 -4.94 -3.67
C HIS A 104 4.26 -5.34 -5.10
N ALA A 105 3.48 -6.43 -5.22
CA ALA A 105 2.95 -6.89 -6.51
C ALA A 105 1.92 -5.92 -7.11
N VAL A 106 1.03 -5.40 -6.28
CA VAL A 106 0.02 -4.41 -6.67
C VAL A 106 0.70 -3.10 -7.08
N ASP A 107 1.68 -2.62 -6.33
CA ASP A 107 2.45 -1.41 -6.67
C ASP A 107 3.10 -1.54 -8.06
N HIS A 108 3.75 -2.68 -8.35
CA HIS A 108 4.32 -2.93 -9.68
C HIS A 108 3.28 -2.99 -10.79
N ALA A 109 2.10 -3.56 -10.51
CA ALA A 109 1.02 -3.60 -11.49
C ALA A 109 0.48 -2.20 -11.79
N ILE A 110 0.29 -1.37 -10.76
CA ILE A 110 -0.15 0.03 -10.91
C ILE A 110 0.93 0.86 -11.60
N GLN A 111 2.19 0.75 -11.16
CA GLN A 111 3.32 1.51 -11.71
C GLN A 111 3.44 1.34 -13.23
N ARG A 112 3.28 0.13 -13.75
CA ARG A 112 3.34 -0.17 -15.19
C ARG A 112 2.27 0.57 -16.01
N LEU A 113 1.16 0.93 -15.38
CA LEU A 113 0.07 1.73 -15.96
C LEU A 113 0.34 3.22 -15.75
N ALA A 114 0.60 3.63 -14.49
CA ALA A 114 0.72 5.02 -14.06
C ALA A 114 1.88 5.78 -14.72
N VAL A 115 3.03 5.13 -14.92
CA VAL A 115 4.24 5.80 -15.45
C VAL A 115 4.07 6.32 -16.89
N ARG A 116 3.03 5.86 -17.60
CA ARG A 116 2.74 6.28 -18.97
C ARG A 116 1.98 7.60 -19.04
N GLU A 117 1.43 8.07 -17.93
CA GLU A 117 0.61 9.28 -17.87
C GLU A 117 1.17 10.29 -16.86
N THR A 118 1.65 11.42 -17.36
CA THR A 118 2.21 12.50 -16.54
C THR A 118 1.25 12.98 -15.46
N LYS A 119 -0.06 13.01 -15.75
CA LYS A 119 -1.09 13.39 -14.76
C LYS A 119 -1.13 12.42 -13.58
N SER A 120 -1.09 11.11 -13.86
CA SER A 120 -1.12 10.08 -12.82
C SER A 120 0.14 10.12 -11.95
N VAL A 121 1.31 10.35 -12.55
CA VAL A 121 2.55 10.60 -11.80
C VAL A 121 2.45 11.86 -10.94
N ALA A 122 1.92 12.96 -11.48
CA ALA A 122 1.73 14.20 -10.73
C ALA A 122 0.77 14.02 -9.54
N GLN A 123 -0.31 13.23 -9.69
CA GLN A 123 -1.21 12.91 -8.58
C GLN A 123 -0.50 12.10 -7.50
N LEU A 124 0.24 11.05 -7.89
CA LEU A 124 1.01 10.25 -6.93
C LEU A 124 2.06 11.10 -6.20
N LEU A 125 2.73 12.03 -6.88
CA LEU A 125 3.65 12.98 -6.23
C LEU A 125 2.93 13.94 -5.29
N GLY A 126 1.75 14.44 -5.66
CA GLY A 126 0.92 15.27 -4.78
C GLY A 126 0.53 14.50 -3.52
N TRP A 127 0.10 13.24 -3.66
CA TRP A 127 -0.25 12.40 -2.52
C TRP A 127 0.95 11.99 -1.68
N LEU A 128 2.10 11.70 -2.30
CA LEU A 128 3.34 11.41 -1.59
C LEU A 128 3.72 12.55 -0.63
N ASN A 129 3.59 13.81 -1.09
CA ASN A 129 4.04 14.97 -0.32
C ASN A 129 2.97 15.52 0.63
N ASP A 130 1.71 15.57 0.18
CA ASP A 130 0.65 16.32 0.86
C ASP A 130 -0.57 15.45 1.24
N GLY A 131 -0.50 14.12 1.05
CA GLY A 131 -1.57 13.20 1.40
C GLY A 131 -1.90 13.25 2.89
N SER A 132 -3.18 13.38 3.24
CA SER A 132 -3.60 13.52 4.65
C SER A 132 -3.41 12.25 5.50
N ASP A 133 -3.26 11.09 4.87
CA ASP A 133 -3.17 9.78 5.52
C ASP A 133 -1.82 9.10 5.24
N PRO A 134 -1.10 8.60 6.25
CA PRO A 134 0.18 7.90 6.05
C PRO A 134 0.11 6.69 5.11
N VAL A 135 -1.00 5.95 5.09
CA VAL A 135 -1.23 4.81 4.19
C VAL A 135 -1.30 5.29 2.73
N LEU A 136 -1.94 6.43 2.49
CA LEU A 136 -1.95 7.04 1.16
C LEU A 136 -0.52 7.40 0.71
N ARG A 137 0.24 8.05 1.60
CA ARG A 137 1.61 8.51 1.28
C ARG A 137 2.56 7.34 1.05
N VAL A 138 2.51 6.29 1.87
CA VAL A 138 3.35 5.09 1.70
C VAL A 138 2.98 4.32 0.43
N ASN A 139 1.70 4.24 0.08
CA ASN A 139 1.27 3.58 -1.16
C ASN A 139 1.72 4.36 -2.40
N ALA A 140 1.59 5.69 -2.36
CA ALA A 140 2.13 6.56 -3.41
C ALA A 140 3.65 6.38 -3.55
N ALA A 141 4.38 6.36 -2.42
CA ALA A 141 5.82 6.09 -2.39
C ALA A 141 6.14 4.72 -3.01
N GLY A 142 5.42 3.66 -2.63
CA GLY A 142 5.62 2.30 -3.10
C GLY A 142 5.48 2.16 -4.62
N ILE A 143 4.50 2.86 -5.21
CA ILE A 143 4.29 2.90 -6.66
C ILE A 143 5.41 3.69 -7.36
N LEU A 144 5.73 4.89 -6.87
CA LEU A 144 6.73 5.79 -7.47
C LEU A 144 8.15 5.22 -7.39
N ALA A 145 8.49 4.54 -6.30
CA ALA A 145 9.79 3.91 -6.06
C ALA A 145 10.15 2.88 -7.13
N LYS A 146 9.13 2.30 -7.78
CA LYS A 146 9.25 1.21 -8.75
C LYS A 146 9.31 1.68 -10.20
N THR A 147 9.37 2.98 -10.43
CA THR A 147 9.36 3.56 -11.78
C THR A 147 10.69 3.42 -12.51
N GLY A 148 11.79 3.26 -11.77
CA GLY A 148 13.14 3.30 -12.31
C GLY A 148 13.62 4.70 -12.72
N SER A 149 12.83 5.76 -12.48
CA SER A 149 13.27 7.14 -12.68
C SER A 149 14.13 7.60 -11.50
N PRO A 150 15.37 8.07 -11.72
CA PRO A 150 16.21 8.64 -10.66
C PRO A 150 15.58 9.86 -9.97
N GLU A 151 14.82 10.66 -10.72
CA GLU A 151 14.15 11.85 -10.19
C GLU A 151 13.03 11.45 -9.21
N LEU A 152 12.17 10.50 -9.62
CA LEU A 152 11.11 9.99 -8.73
C LEU A 152 11.69 9.18 -7.56
N ALA A 153 12.84 8.53 -7.75
CA ALA A 153 13.58 7.90 -6.67
C ALA A 153 14.10 8.93 -5.65
N ASP A 154 14.62 10.08 -6.11
CA ASP A 154 15.00 11.19 -5.24
C ASP A 154 13.78 11.69 -4.44
N ASP A 155 12.63 11.88 -5.08
CA ASP A 155 11.40 12.32 -4.40
C ASP A 155 10.94 11.35 -3.32
N VAL A 156 10.93 10.04 -3.62
CA VAL A 156 10.56 8.98 -2.65
C VAL A 156 11.54 8.94 -1.49
N ALA A 157 12.84 8.87 -1.75
CA ALA A 157 13.86 8.80 -0.72
C ALA A 157 13.83 10.04 0.18
N LEU A 158 13.63 11.21 -0.41
CA LEU A 158 13.47 12.44 0.34
C LEU A 158 12.19 12.40 1.16
N ALA A 159 11.05 11.93 0.65
CA ALA A 159 9.81 11.78 1.43
C ALA A 159 9.99 10.85 2.64
N LEU A 160 10.59 9.67 2.45
CA LEU A 160 10.88 8.73 3.54
C LEU A 160 11.81 9.33 4.61
N GLY A 161 12.72 10.22 4.22
CA GLY A 161 13.58 10.94 5.16
C GLY A 161 12.81 11.90 6.09
N ARG A 162 11.78 12.59 5.60
CA ARG A 162 11.07 13.67 6.34
C ARG A 162 9.75 13.23 6.96
N ASP A 163 9.16 12.12 6.50
CA ASP A 163 7.86 11.65 6.97
C ASP A 163 8.01 10.37 7.82
N PRO A 164 8.00 10.49 9.16
CA PRO A 164 8.20 9.34 10.04
C PRO A 164 7.10 8.28 9.91
N ASP A 165 5.85 8.69 9.70
CA ASP A 165 4.72 7.76 9.67
C ASP A 165 4.76 6.90 8.40
N ALA A 166 4.99 7.53 7.23
CA ALA A 166 5.14 6.77 5.98
C ALA A 166 6.42 5.93 5.96
N ARG A 167 7.50 6.43 6.56
CA ARG A 167 8.75 5.68 6.74
C ARG A 167 8.52 4.41 7.55
N GLU A 168 7.82 4.49 8.68
CA GLU A 168 7.53 3.32 9.51
C GLU A 168 6.76 2.26 8.71
N LEU A 169 5.69 2.65 8.01
CA LEU A 169 4.90 1.74 7.18
C LEU A 169 5.72 1.11 6.05
N TYR A 170 6.63 1.86 5.42
CA TYR A 170 7.48 1.34 4.36
C TYR A 170 8.50 0.34 4.92
N LEU A 171 9.13 0.66 6.05
CA LEU A 171 10.06 -0.23 6.75
C LEU A 171 9.36 -1.53 7.15
N GLN A 172 8.15 -1.45 7.71
CA GLN A 172 7.34 -2.64 8.04
C GLN A 172 7.11 -3.53 6.81
N ALA A 173 6.75 -2.94 5.66
CA ALA A 173 6.54 -3.70 4.43
C ALA A 173 7.82 -4.36 3.89
N VAL A 174 8.97 -3.68 3.96
CA VAL A 174 10.26 -4.25 3.55
C VAL A 174 10.69 -5.34 4.52
N THR A 175 10.63 -5.10 5.83
CA THR A 175 10.96 -6.09 6.86
C THR A 175 10.05 -7.32 6.79
N ALA A 176 8.75 -7.16 6.51
CA ALA A 176 7.84 -8.29 6.29
C ALA A 176 8.26 -9.16 5.09
N ARG A 177 8.88 -8.56 4.07
CA ARG A 177 9.35 -9.26 2.87
C ARG A 177 10.70 -9.96 3.08
N VAL A 178 11.66 -9.29 3.72
CA VAL A 178 13.04 -9.79 3.86
C VAL A 178 13.31 -10.49 5.20
N GLY A 179 12.41 -10.34 6.16
CA GLY A 179 12.59 -10.85 7.52
C GLY A 179 13.77 -10.20 8.25
N ALA A 180 14.36 -10.95 9.18
CA ALA A 180 15.56 -10.55 9.93
C ALA A 180 16.87 -11.02 9.25
N ASP A 181 16.83 -11.40 7.96
CA ASP A 181 17.99 -11.90 7.22
C ASP A 181 18.85 -10.75 6.67
N PRO A 182 20.08 -10.52 7.18
CA PRO A 182 20.95 -9.47 6.67
C PRO A 182 21.34 -9.67 5.21
N THR A 183 21.39 -10.92 4.73
CA THR A 183 21.70 -11.23 3.32
C THR A 183 20.60 -10.72 2.41
N ALA A 184 19.33 -10.93 2.79
CA ALA A 184 18.18 -10.42 2.07
C ALA A 184 18.16 -8.88 2.07
N MET A 185 18.48 -8.24 3.21
CA MET A 185 18.62 -6.77 3.28
C MET A 185 19.74 -6.24 2.37
N VAL A 186 20.89 -6.91 2.34
CA VAL A 186 21.98 -6.57 1.40
C VAL A 186 21.54 -6.76 -0.05
N GLY A 187 20.73 -7.78 -0.34
CA GLY A 187 20.10 -7.95 -1.64
C GLY A 187 19.24 -6.74 -2.04
N GLU A 188 18.46 -6.20 -1.12
CA GLU A 188 17.64 -5.00 -1.35
C GLU A 188 18.49 -3.75 -1.63
N LEU A 189 19.68 -3.58 -1.05
CA LEU A 189 20.59 -2.45 -1.37
C LEU A 189 20.92 -2.37 -2.86
N SER A 190 20.94 -3.51 -3.56
CA SER A 190 21.25 -3.60 -4.99
C SER A 190 20.00 -3.70 -5.88
N ASN A 191 18.80 -3.58 -5.29
CA ASN A 191 17.54 -3.71 -6.03
C ASN A 191 17.28 -2.46 -6.87
N GLY A 192 17.78 -2.46 -8.11
CA GLY A 192 17.59 -1.36 -9.06
C GLY A 192 16.13 -1.05 -9.41
N ALA A 193 15.20 -1.95 -9.10
CA ALA A 193 13.78 -1.81 -9.40
C ALA A 193 12.96 -1.13 -8.29
N ASP A 194 13.50 -0.91 -7.09
CA ASP A 194 12.75 -0.28 -5.98
C ASP A 194 13.68 0.62 -5.16
N ALA A 195 13.58 1.94 -5.37
CA ALA A 195 14.40 2.92 -4.64
C ALA A 195 14.06 3.00 -3.15
N GLY A 196 12.79 2.80 -2.79
CA GLY A 196 12.36 2.79 -1.38
C GLY A 196 12.90 1.58 -0.63
N ALA A 197 12.99 0.43 -1.29
CA ALA A 197 13.62 -0.76 -0.71
C ALA A 197 15.13 -0.56 -0.48
N ARG A 198 15.84 0.07 -1.43
CA ARG A 198 17.27 0.43 -1.25
C ARG A 198 17.46 1.39 -0.08
N TRP A 199 16.61 2.40 0.03
CA TRP A 199 16.60 3.35 1.14
C TRP A 199 16.37 2.65 2.49
N CYS A 200 15.35 1.78 2.57
CA CYS A 200 15.03 1.02 3.78
C CYS A 200 16.15 0.04 4.16
N ALA A 201 16.79 -0.60 3.17
CA ALA A 201 17.91 -1.49 3.42
C ALA A 201 19.10 -0.74 4.03
N ALA A 202 19.40 0.48 3.55
CA ALA A 202 20.41 1.34 4.16
C ALA A 202 20.05 1.69 5.61
N TRP A 203 18.78 1.98 5.89
CA TRP A 203 18.28 2.25 7.24
C TRP A 203 18.40 1.06 8.20
N LEU A 204 18.00 -0.12 7.74
CA LEU A 204 18.00 -1.35 8.54
C LEU A 204 19.43 -1.83 8.82
N LEU A 205 20.33 -1.65 7.86
CA LEU A 205 21.75 -2.00 7.98
C LEU A 205 22.61 -0.91 8.64
N ALA A 206 22.04 0.26 8.95
CA ALA A 206 22.70 1.29 9.73
C ALA A 206 23.17 0.69 11.07
N ASP A 207 24.41 1.03 11.46
CA ASP A 207 25.08 0.54 12.68
C ASP A 207 25.39 -0.97 12.70
N THR A 208 25.38 -1.64 11.55
CA THR A 208 25.78 -3.05 11.43
C THR A 208 27.18 -3.21 10.84
N GLU A 209 27.73 -4.43 10.90
CA GLU A 209 29.01 -4.78 10.26
C GLU A 209 28.99 -4.78 8.71
N HIS A 210 27.84 -4.46 8.09
CA HIS A 210 27.64 -4.52 6.64
C HIS A 210 28.02 -3.22 5.89
N SER A 211 28.86 -2.37 6.48
CA SER A 211 29.32 -1.12 5.85
C SER A 211 29.98 -1.33 4.47
N GLY A 212 30.63 -2.47 4.27
CA GLY A 212 31.20 -2.86 2.96
C GLY A 212 30.14 -3.08 1.87
N ALA A 213 28.97 -3.61 2.23
CA ALA A 213 27.86 -3.80 1.29
C ALA A 213 27.22 -2.47 0.91
N ILE A 214 27.05 -1.55 1.88
CA ILE A 214 26.56 -0.19 1.63
C ILE A 214 27.54 0.54 0.70
N ALA A 215 28.84 0.50 0.98
CA ALA A 215 29.86 1.11 0.14
C ALA A 215 29.90 0.54 -1.29
N GLN A 216 29.57 -0.75 -1.47
CA GLN A 216 29.42 -1.36 -2.78
C GLN A 216 28.18 -0.87 -3.53
N ALA A 217 27.03 -0.78 -2.85
CA ALA A 217 25.79 -0.29 -3.45
C ALA A 217 25.90 1.18 -3.91
N MET A 218 26.58 2.02 -3.10
CA MET A 218 26.83 3.43 -3.44
C MET A 218 27.58 3.62 -4.77
N ARG A 219 28.38 2.65 -5.23
CA ARG A 219 29.11 2.76 -6.51
C ARG A 219 28.19 2.71 -7.73
N THR A 220 27.00 2.16 -7.58
CA THR A 220 26.05 1.92 -8.68
C THR A 220 24.74 2.68 -8.52
N GLU A 221 24.52 3.32 -7.37
CA GLU A 221 23.32 4.09 -7.10
C GLU A 221 23.26 5.37 -7.94
N GLN A 222 22.07 5.66 -8.47
CA GLN A 222 21.83 6.82 -9.34
C GLN A 222 21.01 7.90 -8.63
N SER A 223 20.20 7.54 -7.64
CA SER A 223 19.46 8.50 -6.82
C SER A 223 20.40 9.17 -5.81
N ARG A 224 20.42 10.50 -5.84
CA ARG A 224 21.21 11.32 -4.93
C ARG A 224 20.72 11.19 -3.49
N GLU A 225 19.41 11.11 -3.30
CA GLU A 225 18.83 11.01 -1.96
C GLU A 225 18.96 9.60 -1.37
N VAL A 226 18.93 8.54 -2.20
CA VAL A 226 19.32 7.19 -1.74
C VAL A 226 20.81 7.14 -1.41
N LEU A 227 21.69 7.73 -2.23
CA LEU A 227 23.12 7.86 -1.92
C LEU A 227 23.36 8.59 -0.60
N ARG A 228 22.61 9.67 -0.36
CA ARG A 228 22.67 10.42 0.89
C ARG A 228 22.27 9.55 2.08
N ALA A 229 21.18 8.79 1.97
CA ALA A 229 20.76 7.87 3.01
C ALA A 229 21.82 6.79 3.29
N MET A 230 22.39 6.18 2.25
CA MET A 230 23.49 5.22 2.37
C MET A 230 24.72 5.83 3.07
N ALA A 231 25.10 7.04 2.70
CA ALA A 231 26.23 7.74 3.31
C ALA A 231 25.97 8.03 4.81
N LEU A 232 24.77 8.48 5.17
CA LEU A 232 24.37 8.70 6.56
C LEU A 232 24.31 7.39 7.36
N ALA A 233 23.90 6.29 6.74
CA ALA A 233 23.88 4.97 7.39
C ALA A 233 25.29 4.51 7.77
N MET A 234 26.29 4.81 6.94
CA MET A 234 27.70 4.49 7.23
C MET A 234 28.28 5.30 8.39
N THR A 235 27.75 6.49 8.67
CA THR A 235 28.21 7.33 9.78
C THR A 235 27.38 7.17 11.06
N GLY A 236 26.35 6.30 11.05
CA GLY A 236 25.37 6.15 12.12
C GLY A 236 24.36 7.30 12.22
N ALA A 237 24.54 8.37 11.45
CA ALA A 237 23.74 9.59 11.54
C ALA A 237 22.35 9.48 10.90
N LEU A 238 22.08 8.40 10.15
CA LEU A 238 20.79 8.26 9.44
C LEU A 238 19.59 8.22 10.39
N ARG A 239 19.74 7.57 11.55
CA ARG A 239 18.69 7.49 12.56
C ARG A 239 18.56 8.79 13.34
N ASP A 240 19.67 9.45 13.64
CA ASP A 240 19.73 10.71 14.39
C ASP A 240 19.06 11.91 13.68
N VAL A 241 19.01 11.91 12.35
CA VAL A 241 18.43 13.01 11.55
C VAL A 241 16.91 12.93 11.45
N SER A 242 16.32 11.84 11.94
CA SER A 242 14.93 11.47 11.70
C SER A 242 14.03 11.55 12.93
N ASP A 243 14.62 11.86 14.09
CA ASP A 243 13.99 12.15 15.38
C ASP A 243 13.91 13.68 15.60
#